data_AF-A0A843ES85-F1
#
_entry.id   AF-A0A843ES85-F1
#
_cell.length_a   1.000
_cell.length_b   1.000
_cell.length_c   1.000
_cell.angle_alpha   90.00
_cell.angle_beta   90.00
_cell.angle_gamma   90.00
#
_symmetry.space_group_name_H-M   'P 1'
#
loop_
_entity.id
_entity.type
_entity.pdbx_description
1 polymer ?
#
loop_
_entity_poly.entity_id
_entity_poly.type
_entity_poly.pdbx_seq_one_letter_code
_entity_poly.pdbx_strand_id
1 'polypeptide(L)'
;GDIDSCNVRMANLNEFLGTKYKNFHISRLDDPYGPTIHDEDYDAIVVSEETEPNAVKINEIRVEKGMKPLDIVVVSFVLADDGIPISSTRIRQGKINQKGELI
;
A
#
# COMPACT_ATOMS: atom_id res chain seq x y z
N GLY A 1 -20.37 0.63 3.90
CA GLY A 1 -20.36 0.93 2.46
C GLY A 1 -19.64 -0.18 1.74
N ASP A 2 -20.02 -0.42 0.48
CA ASP A 2 -19.38 -1.41 -0.38
C ASP A 2 -17.94 -1.02 -0.74
N ILE A 3 -17.17 -1.99 -1.24
CA ILE A 3 -15.80 -1.77 -1.69
C ILE A 3 -15.83 -1.30 -3.15
N ASP A 4 -15.22 -0.16 -3.41
CA ASP A 4 -15.05 0.33 -4.78
C ASP A 4 -14.26 -0.65 -5.66
N SER A 5 -14.66 -0.74 -6.93
CA SER A 5 -13.94 -1.53 -7.92
C SER A 5 -12.49 -1.07 -8.06
N CYS A 6 -11.61 -1.94 -8.55
CA CYS A 6 -10.20 -1.59 -8.77
C CYS A 6 -10.06 -0.34 -9.66
N ASN A 7 -10.86 -0.25 -10.72
CA ASN A 7 -10.81 0.87 -11.67
C ASN A 7 -11.17 2.20 -11.00
N VAL A 8 -12.18 2.21 -10.13
CA VAL A 8 -12.57 3.41 -9.37
C VAL A 8 -11.47 3.81 -8.41
N ARG A 9 -10.90 2.85 -7.65
CA ARG A 9 -9.81 3.13 -6.72
C ARG A 9 -8.55 3.65 -7.42
N MET A 10 -8.21 3.10 -8.60
CA MET A 10 -7.09 3.58 -9.41
C MET A 10 -7.33 4.98 -9.96
N ALA A 11 -8.54 5.30 -10.43
CA ALA A 11 -8.90 6.63 -10.89
C ALA A 11 -8.74 7.67 -9.77
N ASN A 12 -9.27 7.37 -8.57
CA ASN A 12 -9.15 8.24 -7.39
C ASN A 12 -7.67 8.45 -7.00
N LEU A 13 -6.86 7.39 -7.04
CA LEU A 13 -5.43 7.49 -6.74
C LEU A 13 -4.68 8.33 -7.79
N ASN A 14 -5.01 8.14 -9.07
CA ASN A 14 -4.40 8.90 -10.17
C ASN A 14 -4.72 10.40 -10.08
N GLU A 15 -5.97 10.76 -9.76
CA GLU A 15 -6.36 12.15 -9.53
C GLU A 15 -5.59 12.75 -8.35
N PHE A 16 -5.55 12.05 -7.21
CA PHE A 16 -4.83 12.53 -6.03
C PHE A 16 -3.33 12.74 -6.29
N LEU A 17 -2.66 11.74 -6.89
CA LEU A 17 -1.22 11.84 -7.17
C LEU A 17 -0.92 12.85 -8.28
N GLY A 18 -1.75 12.94 -9.32
CA GLY A 18 -1.57 13.86 -10.44
C GLY A 18 -1.57 15.34 -10.04
N THR A 19 -2.22 15.69 -8.92
CA THR A 19 -2.19 17.06 -8.38
C THR A 19 -0.91 17.40 -7.59
N LYS A 20 -0.14 16.39 -7.16
CA LYS A 20 0.98 16.55 -6.21
C LYS A 20 2.33 16.15 -6.79
N TYR A 21 2.36 15.15 -7.66
CA TYR A 21 3.57 14.50 -8.14
C TYR A 21 3.52 14.35 -9.66
N LYS A 22 4.69 14.35 -10.29
CA LYS A 22 4.84 14.16 -11.73
C LYS A 22 5.49 12.83 -12.12
N ASN A 23 6.18 12.19 -11.17
CA ASN A 23 6.88 10.93 -11.41
C ASN A 23 6.25 9.83 -10.57
N PHE A 24 5.19 9.22 -11.09
CA PHE A 24 4.55 8.06 -10.48
C PHE A 24 3.98 7.15 -11.56
N HIS A 25 3.87 5.87 -11.23
CA HIS A 25 3.19 4.88 -12.05
C HIS A 25 2.23 4.11 -11.14
N ILE A 26 0.99 3.93 -11.60
CA ILE A 26 -0.01 3.12 -10.91
C ILE A 26 -0.19 1.84 -11.70
N SER A 27 0.08 0.72 -11.05
CA SER A 27 -0.18 -0.61 -11.59
C SER A 27 -1.14 -1.37 -10.70
N ARG A 28 -1.91 -2.28 -11.31
CA ARG A 28 -2.75 -3.22 -10.59
C ARG A 28 -1.90 -4.40 -10.14
N LEU A 29 -2.10 -4.84 -8.90
CA LEU A 29 -1.52 -6.08 -8.39
C LEU A 29 -2.60 -7.16 -8.45
N ASP A 30 -2.34 -8.23 -9.20
CA ASP A 30 -3.22 -9.40 -9.32
C ASP A 30 -2.79 -10.54 -8.39
N ASP A 31 -1.60 -10.44 -7.79
CA ASP A 31 -1.06 -11.36 -6.80
C ASP A 31 -0.34 -10.58 -5.67
N PRO A 32 -0.04 -11.23 -4.53
CA PRO A 32 0.57 -10.57 -3.37
C PRO A 32 1.98 -10.03 -3.56
N TYR A 33 2.70 -10.43 -4.61
CA TYR A 33 4.09 -10.09 -4.86
C TYR A 33 4.23 -9.03 -5.95
N GLY A 34 3.35 -9.08 -6.96
CA GLY A 34 3.38 -8.14 -8.07
C GLY A 34 4.67 -8.25 -8.89
N PRO A 35 5.12 -7.14 -9.53
CA PRO A 35 6.30 -7.17 -10.38
C PRO A 35 7.60 -7.38 -9.58
N THR A 36 7.58 -7.21 -8.27
CA THR A 36 8.79 -7.19 -7.41
C THR A 36 9.59 -8.49 -7.42
N ILE A 37 8.98 -9.62 -7.79
CA ILE A 37 9.67 -10.92 -7.87
C ILE A 37 10.15 -11.27 -9.28
N HIS A 38 9.92 -10.38 -10.25
CA HIS A 38 10.26 -10.57 -11.67
C HIS A 38 11.13 -9.44 -12.23
N ASP A 39 11.09 -8.28 -11.60
CA ASP A 39 11.76 -7.06 -12.04
C ASP A 39 12.93 -6.73 -11.08
N GLU A 40 14.13 -6.63 -11.65
CA GLU A 40 15.37 -6.37 -10.92
C GLU A 40 15.60 -4.89 -10.64
N ASP A 41 14.88 -3.99 -11.33
CA ASP A 41 15.13 -2.54 -11.30
C ASP A 41 14.61 -1.84 -10.02
N TYR A 42 13.99 -2.59 -9.10
CA TYR A 42 13.54 -2.05 -7.82
C TYR A 42 14.65 -2.05 -6.76
N ASP A 43 14.85 -0.90 -6.12
CA ASP A 43 15.80 -0.73 -5.02
C ASP A 43 15.19 -0.94 -3.62
N ALA A 44 13.92 -0.55 -3.44
CA ALA A 44 13.26 -0.51 -2.14
C ALA A 44 11.76 -0.78 -2.23
N ILE A 45 11.16 -1.22 -1.12
CA ILE A 45 9.72 -1.40 -0.96
C ILE A 45 9.24 -0.73 0.34
N VAL A 46 8.18 0.08 0.22
CA VAL A 46 7.56 0.77 1.36
C VAL A 46 6.29 0.03 1.76
N VAL A 47 6.19 -0.36 3.04
CA VAL A 47 5.11 -1.19 3.58
C VAL A 47 4.64 -0.68 4.94
N SER A 48 3.42 -1.03 5.33
CA SER A 48 2.98 -0.84 6.72
C SER A 48 3.42 -2.03 7.57
N GLU A 49 3.29 -1.90 8.89
CA GLU A 49 3.46 -3.02 9.84
C GLU A 49 2.58 -4.25 9.47
N GLU A 50 1.43 -4.03 8.83
CA GLU A 50 0.55 -5.11 8.37
C GLU A 50 1.13 -5.86 7.14
N THR A 51 1.82 -5.15 6.25
CA THR A 51 2.33 -5.73 4.99
C THR A 51 3.82 -6.06 5.01
N GLU A 52 4.54 -5.74 6.09
CA GLU A 52 5.94 -6.13 6.32
C GLU A 52 6.21 -7.63 6.12
N PRO A 53 5.40 -8.57 6.66
CA PRO A 53 5.67 -10.00 6.47
C PRO A 53 5.66 -10.43 5.00
N ASN A 54 4.90 -9.74 4.13
CA ASN A 54 4.91 -10.02 2.71
C ASN A 54 6.17 -9.46 2.03
N ALA A 55 6.70 -8.31 2.47
CA ALA A 55 7.96 -7.78 1.96
C ALA A 55 9.14 -8.69 2.30
N VAL A 56 9.15 -9.31 3.49
CA VAL A 56 10.16 -10.31 3.86
C VAL A 56 10.11 -11.51 2.91
N LYS A 57 8.92 -12.05 2.62
CA LYS A 57 8.74 -13.14 1.66
C LYS A 57 9.17 -12.77 0.24
N ILE A 58 8.91 -11.53 -0.20
CA ILE A 58 9.39 -11.03 -1.50
C ILE A 58 10.92 -11.12 -1.55
N ASN A 59 11.62 -10.72 -0.50
CA ASN A 59 13.08 -10.82 -0.43
C ASN A 59 13.58 -12.27 -0.42
N GLU A 60 12.89 -13.18 0.27
CA GLU A 60 13.21 -14.62 0.20
C GLU A 60 13.15 -15.13 -1.24
N ILE A 61 12.05 -14.85 -1.95
CA ILE A 61 11.86 -15.23 -3.37
C ILE A 61 12.92 -14.58 -4.27
N ARG A 62 13.23 -13.29 -4.05
CA ARG A 62 14.27 -12.57 -4.82
C ARG A 62 15.64 -13.24 -4.65
N VAL A 63 16.02 -13.59 -3.42
CA VAL A 63 17.29 -14.27 -3.12
C VAL A 63 17.33 -15.66 -3.76
N GLU A 64 16.25 -16.43 -3.70
CA GLU A 64 16.15 -17.75 -4.36
C GLU A 64 16.33 -17.65 -5.89
N LYS A 65 15.92 -16.52 -6.48
CA LYS A 65 16.09 -16.22 -7.91
C LYS A 65 17.44 -15.58 -8.25
N GLY A 66 18.30 -15.33 -7.27
CA GLY A 66 19.60 -14.65 -7.47
C GLY A 66 19.51 -13.13 -7.64
N MET A 67 18.36 -12.53 -7.34
CA MET A 67 18.14 -11.08 -7.38
C MET A 67 18.61 -10.41 -6.09
N LYS A 68 18.97 -9.12 -6.17
CA LYS A 68 19.31 -8.32 -4.98
C LYS A 68 18.06 -8.13 -4.11
N PRO A 69 18.13 -8.32 -2.77
CA PRO A 69 17.01 -8.01 -1.88
C PRO A 69 16.69 -6.51 -1.92
N LEU A 70 15.42 -6.18 -1.76
CA LEU A 70 14.91 -4.81 -1.64
C LEU A 70 15.18 -4.27 -0.24
N ASP A 71 15.46 -2.97 -0.15
CA ASP A 71 15.42 -2.26 1.13
C ASP A 71 13.96 -2.13 1.61
N ILE A 72 13.65 -2.71 2.78
CA ILE A 72 12.29 -2.72 3.32
C ILE A 72 12.12 -1.54 4.26
N VAL A 73 11.27 -0.59 3.87
CA VAL A 73 10.94 0.59 4.67
C VAL A 73 9.55 0.41 5.28
N VAL A 74 9.51 0.16 6.60
CA VAL A 74 8.25 0.01 7.34
C VAL A 74 7.79 1.37 7.85
N VAL A 75 6.55 1.74 7.53
CA VAL A 75 5.90 2.96 8.03
C VAL A 75 4.77 2.62 9.01
N SER A 76 4.75 3.30 10.15
CA SER A 76 3.71 3.11 11.17
C SER A 76 2.37 3.72 10.73
N PHE A 77 1.29 3.18 11.29
CA PHE A 77 -0.05 3.68 11.03
C PHE A 77 -0.30 5.06 11.64
N VAL A 78 -1.13 5.85 10.96
CA VAL A 78 -1.72 7.07 11.52
C VAL A 78 -2.94 6.68 12.35
N LEU A 79 -3.00 7.16 13.59
CA LEU A 79 -4.08 6.88 14.53
C LEU A 79 -5.24 7.86 14.36
N ALA A 80 -6.46 7.38 14.60
CA ALA A 80 -7.66 8.19 14.75
C ALA A 80 -7.76 8.76 16.19
N ASP A 81 -8.77 9.59 16.45
CA ASP A 81 -8.99 10.23 17.76
C ASP A 81 -9.15 9.23 18.92
N ASP A 82 -9.62 8.01 18.62
CA ASP A 82 -9.77 6.93 19.60
C ASP A 82 -8.51 6.08 19.79
N GLY A 83 -7.38 6.49 19.22
CA GLY A 83 -6.10 5.79 19.32
C GLY A 83 -6.01 4.52 18.48
N ILE A 84 -7.03 4.20 17.67
CA ILE A 84 -7.03 3.04 16.77
C ILE A 84 -6.59 3.51 15.36
N PRO A 85 -5.79 2.73 14.61
CA PRO A 85 -5.38 3.08 13.24
C PRO A 85 -6.54 3.48 12.31
N ILE A 86 -6.32 4.53 11.51
CA ILE A 86 -7.24 4.92 10.43
C ILE A 86 -7.28 3.79 9.41
N SER A 87 -8.48 3.32 9.04
CA SER A 87 -8.65 2.31 8.01
C SER A 87 -9.88 2.55 7.16
N SER A 88 -9.80 2.16 5.88
CA SER A 88 -10.91 2.28 4.92
C SER A 88 -12.16 1.53 5.38
N THR A 89 -12.00 0.43 6.11
CA THR A 89 -13.11 -0.33 6.71
C THR A 89 -13.85 0.50 7.75
N ARG A 90 -13.12 1.18 8.66
CA ARG A 90 -13.75 2.03 9.68
C ARG A 90 -14.44 3.24 9.07
N ILE A 91 -13.83 3.86 8.06
CA ILE A 91 -14.44 4.97 7.30
C ILE A 91 -15.74 4.52 6.63
N ARG A 92 -15.74 3.39 5.92
CA ARG A 92 -16.94 2.86 5.24
C ARG A 92 -18.03 2.40 6.22
N GLN A 93 -17.67 2.04 7.45
CA GLN A 93 -18.61 1.71 8.52
C GLN A 93 -19.16 2.95 9.24
N GLY A 94 -18.67 4.16 8.92
CA GLY A 94 -19.08 5.39 9.58
C GLY A 94 -18.60 5.47 11.03
N LYS A 95 -17.52 4.76 11.40
CA LYS A 95 -16.92 4.86 12.74
C LYS A 95 -16.04 6.10 12.89
N ILE A 96 -15.39 6.48 11.79
CA ILE A 96 -14.54 7.68 11.68
C ILE A 96 -14.72 8.29 10.30
N ASN A 97 -14.41 9.57 10.15
CA ASN A 97 -14.29 10.22 8.85
C ASN A 97 -12.89 10.05 8.25
N GLN A 98 -12.66 10.61 7.05
CA GLN A 98 -11.38 10.51 6.34
C GLN A 98 -10.20 11.19 7.05
N LYS A 99 -10.47 12.07 8.03
CA LYS A 99 -9.45 12.73 8.85
C LYS A 99 -9.12 11.95 10.13
N GLY A 100 -9.84 10.87 10.43
CA GLY A 100 -9.68 10.11 11.67
C GLY A 100 -10.54 10.64 12.82
N GLU A 101 -11.46 11.56 12.56
CA GLU A 101 -12.39 12.09 13.57
C GLU A 101 -13.56 11.11 13.74
N LEU A 102 -14.02 10.89 14.98
CA LEU A 102 -15.19 10.03 15.26
C LEU A 102 -16.48 10.61 14.67
N ILE A 103 -17.37 9.73 14.21
CA ILE A 103 -18.70 10.06 13.68
C ILE A 103 -19.78 9.50 14.61
#